data_AF-A0A7V9U486-F1
#
_entry.id   AF-A0A7V9U486-F1
#
_cell.length_a   1.000
_cell.length_b   1.000
_cell.length_c   1.000
_cell.angle_alpha   90.00
_cell.angle_beta   90.00
_cell.angle_gamma   90.00
#
_symmetry.space_group_name_H-M   'P 1'
#
loop_
_entity.id
_entity.type
_entity.pdbx_description
1 polymer ?
#
loop_
_entity_poly.entity_id
_entity_poly.type
_entity_poly.pdbx_seq_one_letter_code
_entity_poly.pdbx_strand_id
1 'polypeptide(L)'
;TTVAMIFGMLPLALAIGEGAEQRAPMARAVIGGLITSTLLTLLVVPVMYTILEDAVAFVRNEVPARVRALVGGRPASPLPPPSAPPRAPVLPPRTTGPQPIPRLSMDAMDKR
;
A
#
# COMPACT_ATOMS: atom_id res chain seq x y z
N THR A 1 -16.38 23.32 -0.10
CA THR A 1 -17.78 23.54 -0.54
C THR A 1 -18.65 24.17 0.53
N THR A 2 -18.56 23.75 1.80
CA THR A 2 -19.30 24.35 2.94
C THR A 2 -19.07 25.86 3.11
N VAL A 3 -17.83 26.33 3.04
CA VAL A 3 -17.52 27.78 3.15
C VAL A 3 -18.21 28.59 2.06
N ALA A 4 -18.24 28.11 0.82
CA ALA A 4 -18.94 28.76 -0.28
C ALA A 4 -20.47 28.82 -0.06
N MET A 5 -21.08 27.77 0.50
CA MET A 5 -22.52 27.79 0.88
C MET A 5 -22.80 28.81 1.99
N ILE A 6 -21.92 28.91 2.98
CA ILE A 6 -22.06 29.89 4.08
C ILE A 6 -21.93 31.32 3.55
N PHE A 7 -20.95 31.61 2.68
CA PHE A 7 -20.81 32.92 2.04
C PHE A 7 -21.99 33.28 1.13
N GLY A 8 -22.58 32.31 0.42
CA GLY A 8 -23.78 32.54 -0.41
C GLY A 8 -25.06 32.85 0.39
N MET A 9 -25.17 32.34 1.62
CA MET A 9 -26.30 32.63 2.52
C MET A 9 -26.04 33.78 3.49
N LEU A 10 -24.81 34.29 3.56
CA LEU A 10 -24.42 35.42 4.39
C LEU A 10 -25.26 36.69 4.16
N PRO A 11 -25.57 37.13 2.92
CA PRO A 11 -26.44 38.30 2.71
C PRO A 11 -27.89 38.07 3.16
N LEU A 12 -28.39 36.83 3.08
CA LEU A 12 -29.71 36.45 3.59
C LEU A 12 -29.76 36.47 5.12
N ALA A 13 -28.68 36.08 5.79
CA ALA A 13 -28.58 36.09 7.25
C ALA A 13 -28.49 37.51 7.86
N LEU A 14 -27.95 38.46 7.10
CA LEU A 14 -27.87 39.89 7.45
C LEU A 14 -29.19 40.65 7.27
N ALA A 15 -30.24 39.98 6.79
CA ALA A 15 -31.60 40.51 6.71
C ALA A 15 -31.75 41.82 5.89
N ILE A 16 -30.91 42.01 4.86
CA ILE A 16 -30.95 43.19 4.00
C ILE A 16 -32.01 42.98 2.91
N GLY A 17 -33.28 43.23 3.23
CA GLY A 17 -34.39 43.18 2.25
C GLY A 17 -35.77 42.91 2.86
N GLU A 18 -36.84 43.29 2.16
CA GLU A 18 -38.22 43.00 2.58
C GLU A 18 -38.49 41.49 2.68
N GLY A 19 -39.18 41.05 3.74
CA GLY A 19 -39.42 39.63 4.04
C GLY A 19 -38.26 38.91 4.74
N ALA A 20 -37.21 39.65 5.13
CA ALA A 20 -36.07 39.09 5.84
C ALA A 20 -36.38 38.60 7.27
N GLU A 21 -37.44 39.10 7.92
CA GLU A 21 -37.84 38.66 9.26
C GLU A 21 -38.07 37.14 9.35
N GLN A 22 -38.56 36.52 8.27
CA GLN A 22 -38.83 35.08 8.23
C GLN A 22 -37.65 34.27 7.67
N ARG A 23 -36.85 34.86 6.77
CA ARG A 23 -35.71 34.19 6.11
C ARG A 23 -34.45 34.19 6.96
N ALA A 24 -34.24 35.22 7.80
CA ALA A 24 -33.12 35.32 8.71
C ALA A 24 -33.04 34.18 9.75
N PRO A 25 -34.12 33.80 10.46
CA PRO A 25 -34.07 32.68 11.41
C PRO A 25 -33.83 31.33 10.73
N MET A 26 -34.41 31.12 9.54
CA MET A 26 -34.17 29.91 8.73
C MET A 26 -32.71 29.80 8.30
N ALA A 27 -32.11 30.89 7.80
CA ALA A 27 -30.70 30.92 7.40
C ALA A 27 -29.75 30.65 8.58
N ARG A 28 -30.03 31.22 9.76
CA ARG A 28 -29.24 30.99 10.98
C ARG A 28 -29.29 29.51 11.42
N ALA A 29 -30.47 28.88 11.36
CA ALA A 29 -30.63 27.47 11.70
C ALA A 29 -29.80 26.57 10.76
N VAL A 30 -29.81 26.85 9.45
CA VAL A 30 -29.04 26.09 8.46
C VAL A 30 -27.53 26.26 8.68
N ILE A 31 -27.05 27.50 8.88
CA ILE A 31 -25.63 27.76 9.14
C ILE A 31 -25.16 27.03 10.40
N GLY A 32 -25.94 27.10 11.48
CA GLY A 32 -25.64 26.37 12.72
C GLY A 32 -25.60 24.85 12.53
N GLY A 33 -26.56 24.31 11.76
CA GLY A 33 -26.61 22.89 11.41
C GLY A 33 -25.42 22.43 10.58
N LEU A 34 -25.00 23.23 9.59
CA LEU A 34 -23.85 22.93 8.75
C LEU A 34 -22.54 22.96 9.54
N ILE A 35 -22.35 23.95 10.41
CA ILE A 35 -21.17 24.02 11.29
C ILE A 35 -21.14 22.82 12.22
N THR A 36 -22.26 22.54 12.88
CA THR A 36 -22.37 21.41 13.81
C THR A 36 -22.13 20.09 13.10
N SER A 37 -22.70 19.86 11.91
CA SER A 37 -22.51 18.63 11.12
C SER A 37 -21.06 18.47 10.66
N THR A 38 -20.39 19.57 10.32
CA THR A 38 -18.97 19.55 9.96
C THR A 38 -18.11 19.16 11.15
N LEU A 39 -18.35 19.78 12.32
CA LEU A 39 -17.64 19.45 13.56
C LEU A 39 -17.94 18.02 14.02
N LEU A 40 -19.22 17.60 13.95
CA LEU A 40 -19.63 16.24 14.28
C LEU A 40 -18.89 15.26 13.39
N THR A 41 -18.85 15.46 12.07
CA THR A 41 -18.15 14.53 11.17
C THR A 41 -16.65 14.49 11.47
N LEU A 42 -16.02 15.65 11.69
CA LEU A 42 -14.60 15.72 12.04
C LEU A 42 -14.26 15.00 13.36
N LEU A 43 -15.17 14.98 14.34
CA LEU A 43 -15.00 14.29 15.62
C LEU A 43 -15.48 12.83 15.60
N VAL A 44 -16.60 12.54 14.94
CA VAL A 44 -17.24 11.22 14.89
C VAL A 44 -16.41 10.27 14.05
N VAL A 45 -15.84 10.72 12.93
CA VAL A 45 -15.00 9.85 12.07
C VAL A 45 -13.82 9.22 12.84
N PRO A 46 -12.96 9.98 13.56
CA PRO A 46 -11.86 9.38 14.30
C PRO A 46 -12.33 8.52 15.47
N VAL A 47 -13.36 8.94 16.21
CA VAL A 47 -13.92 8.13 17.31
C VAL A 47 -14.49 6.81 16.79
N MET A 48 -15.16 6.84 15.65
CA MET A 48 -15.71 5.64 15.06
C MET A 48 -14.59 4.70 14.56
N TYR A 49 -13.49 5.27 14.06
CA TYR A 49 -12.32 4.47 13.68
C TYR A 49 -11.71 3.75 14.89
N THR A 50 -11.54 4.43 16.03
CA THR A 50 -11.00 3.80 17.25
C THR A 50 -11.92 2.67 17.75
N ILE A 51 -13.24 2.90 17.75
CA ILE A 51 -14.21 1.87 18.17
C ILE A 51 -14.16 0.65 17.24
N LEU A 52 -14.07 0.87 15.92
CA LEU A 52 -13.98 -0.21 14.95
C LEU A 52 -12.66 -0.98 15.09
N GLU A 53 -11.55 -0.30 15.32
CA GLU A 53 -10.25 -0.94 15.54
C GLU A 53 -10.27 -1.82 16.80
N ASP A 54 -10.83 -1.30 17.91
CA ASP A 54 -11.01 -2.04 19.15
C ASP A 54 -11.93 -3.26 18.96
N ALA A 55 -13.04 -3.09 18.23
CA ALA A 55 -13.97 -4.17 17.92
C ALA A 55 -13.33 -5.25 17.03
N VAL A 56 -12.56 -4.86 16.03
CA VAL A 56 -11.82 -5.78 15.15
C VAL A 56 -10.72 -6.51 15.94
N ALA A 57 -10.01 -5.81 16.83
CA ALA A 57 -9.01 -6.41 17.69
C ALA A 57 -9.62 -7.45 18.64
N PHE A 58 -10.81 -7.18 19.17
CA PHE A 58 -11.57 -8.12 19.99
C PHE A 58 -11.95 -9.38 19.20
N VAL A 59 -12.54 -9.23 18.02
CA VAL A 59 -12.88 -10.38 17.15
C VAL A 59 -11.63 -11.16 16.75
N ARG A 60 -10.51 -10.48 16.47
CA ARG A 60 -9.24 -11.11 16.09
C ARG A 60 -8.64 -11.96 17.22
N ASN A 61 -8.88 -11.61 18.49
CA ASN A 61 -8.42 -12.39 19.63
C ASN A 61 -9.23 -13.68 19.83
N GLU A 62 -10.49 -13.69 19.41
CA GLU A 62 -11.36 -14.87 19.41
C GLU A 62 -11.08 -15.81 18.23
N VAL A 63 -10.34 -15.37 17.19
CA VAL A 63 -10.02 -16.25 16.05
C VAL A 63 -8.99 -17.31 16.48
N PRO A 64 -9.38 -18.60 16.54
CA PRO A 64 -8.48 -19.65 16.97
C PRO A 64 -7.32 -19.79 15.97
N ALA A 65 -6.14 -20.14 16.47
CA ALA A 65 -4.91 -20.30 15.68
C ALA A 65 -5.08 -21.21 14.43
N ARG A 66 -6.06 -22.12 14.46
CA ARG A 66 -6.43 -23.01 13.34
C ARG A 66 -7.06 -22.27 12.16
N VAL A 67 -7.91 -21.27 12.41
CA VAL A 67 -8.54 -20.46 11.35
C VAL A 67 -7.52 -19.50 10.74
N ARG A 68 -6.58 -18.97 11.55
CA ARG A 68 -5.43 -18.21 11.07
C ARG A 68 -4.54 -19.02 10.11
N ALA A 69 -4.33 -20.31 10.39
CA ALA A 69 -3.57 -21.21 9.51
C ALA A 69 -4.29 -21.57 8.20
N LEU A 70 -5.62 -21.41 8.14
CA LEU A 70 -6.43 -21.68 6.95
C LEU A 70 -6.62 -20.44 6.07
N VAL A 71 -6.75 -19.25 6.69
CA VAL A 71 -6.91 -17.96 5.99
C VAL A 71 -5.56 -17.37 5.57
N GLY A 72 -4.53 -17.49 6.42
CA GLY A 72 -3.15 -17.22 6.06
C GLY A 72 -2.64 -18.37 5.21
N GLY A 73 -2.92 -18.34 3.91
CA GLY A 73 -2.33 -19.26 2.94
C GLY A 73 -0.85 -19.46 3.25
N ARG A 74 -0.43 -20.73 3.21
CA ARG A 74 0.89 -21.27 3.61
C ARG A 74 1.97 -20.18 3.67
N PRO A 75 2.71 -20.02 4.79
CA PRO A 75 3.85 -19.11 4.84
C PRO A 75 4.67 -19.38 3.59
N ALA A 76 4.91 -18.33 2.79
CA ALA A 76 5.67 -18.45 1.56
C ALA A 76 6.91 -19.25 1.92
N SER A 77 7.00 -20.50 1.41
CA SER A 77 8.21 -21.29 1.55
C SER A 77 9.34 -20.35 1.18
N PRO A 78 10.41 -20.23 1.99
CA PRO A 78 11.53 -19.37 1.66
C PRO A 78 11.83 -19.60 0.19
N LEU A 79 11.64 -18.56 -0.62
CA LEU A 79 11.77 -18.67 -2.07
C LEU A 79 13.12 -19.36 -2.29
N PRO A 80 13.17 -20.53 -2.95
CA PRO A 80 14.46 -21.15 -3.22
C PRO A 80 15.32 -20.07 -3.88
N PRO A 81 16.57 -19.87 -3.42
CA PRO A 81 17.41 -18.78 -3.90
C PRO A 81 17.41 -18.82 -5.43
N PRO A 82 17.23 -17.67 -6.11
CA PRO A 82 17.18 -17.63 -7.57
C PRO A 82 18.44 -18.30 -8.11
N SER A 83 18.27 -19.48 -8.72
CA SER A 83 19.31 -20.39 -9.18
C SER A 83 20.33 -20.82 -8.12
N ALA A 84 20.05 -21.90 -7.39
CA ALA A 84 21.15 -22.84 -7.16
C ALA A 84 21.56 -23.38 -8.54
N PRO A 85 22.78 -23.10 -9.05
CA PRO A 85 23.19 -23.64 -10.33
C PRO A 85 23.04 -25.17 -10.28
N PRO A 86 22.52 -25.82 -11.35
CA PRO A 86 22.43 -27.27 -11.38
C PRO A 86 23.83 -27.81 -11.05
N ARG A 87 23.93 -28.61 -9.99
CA ARG A 87 25.21 -29.09 -9.45
C ARG A 87 26.08 -29.51 -10.63
N ALA A 88 27.15 -28.76 -10.88
CA ALA A 88 28.02 -29.05 -12.01
C ALA A 88 28.47 -30.52 -11.87
N PRO A 89 28.49 -31.30 -12.96
CA PRO A 89 29.07 -32.63 -12.93
C PRO A 89 30.48 -32.50 -12.35
N VAL A 90 30.79 -33.25 -11.29
CA VAL A 90 32.15 -33.31 -10.73
C VAL A 90 33.07 -33.73 -11.87
N LEU A 91 33.81 -32.77 -12.43
CA LEU A 91 34.75 -33.05 -13.49
C LEU A 91 35.88 -33.88 -12.85
N PRO A 92 36.26 -35.05 -13.41
CA PRO A 92 37.41 -35.77 -12.92
C PRO A 92 38.66 -34.87 -12.99
N PRO A 93 39.63 -35.05 -12.08
CA PRO A 93 40.83 -34.23 -12.06
C PRO A 93 41.49 -34.28 -13.43
N ARG A 94 41.58 -33.12 -14.09
CA ARG A 94 42.35 -32.99 -15.33
C ARG A 94 43.78 -33.39 -14.98
N THR A 95 44.22 -34.54 -15.45
CA THR A 95 45.62 -34.96 -15.39
C THR A 95 46.40 -34.00 -16.28
N THR A 96 46.88 -32.91 -15.70
CA THR A 96 47.82 -32.00 -16.35
C THR A 96 49.19 -32.68 -16.37
N GLY A 97 49.31 -33.74 -17.17
CA GLY A 97 50.60 -34.15 -17.70
C GLY A 97 51.01 -33.14 -18.79
N PRO A 98 52.29 -32.77 -18.90
CA PRO A 98 52.75 -31.95 -20.01
C PRO A 98 52.55 -32.74 -21.31
N GLN A 99 51.47 -32.42 -22.04
CA GLN A 99 51.30 -32.88 -23.41
C GLN A 99 52.49 -32.34 -24.21
N PRO A 100 53.32 -33.19 -24.84
CA PRO A 100 54.36 -32.72 -25.74
C PRO A 100 53.67 -31.99 -26.90
N ILE A 101 53.85 -30.67 -26.94
CA ILE A 101 53.35 -29.83 -28.02
C ILE A 101 54.03 -30.36 -29.29
N PRO A 102 53.29 -30.83 -30.31
CA PRO A 102 53.89 -31.12 -31.61
C PRO A 102 54.53 -29.82 -32.06
N ARG A 103 55.86 -29.78 -32.15
CA ARG A 103 56.58 -28.67 -32.76
C ARG A 103 56.13 -28.66 -34.22
N LEU A 104 55.09 -27.87 -34.49
CA LEU A 104 54.64 -27.60 -35.84
C LEU A 104 55.86 -27.08 -36.57
N SER A 105 56.35 -27.92 -37.48
CA SER A 105 57.64 -27.81 -38.11
C SER A 105 57.78 -26.45 -38.79
N MET A 106 58.65 -25.59 -38.24
CA MET A 106 59.23 -24.44 -38.92
C MET A 106 60.02 -24.82 -40.19
N ASP A 107 60.07 -26.11 -40.52
CA ASP A 107 60.63 -26.69 -41.75
C ASP A 107 59.72 -26.53 -42.99
N ALA A 108 58.42 -26.21 -42.82
CA ALA A 108 57.49 -26.12 -43.94
C ALA A 108 57.45 -24.74 -44.62
N MET A 109 58.11 -23.72 -44.06
CA MET A 109 58.05 -22.33 -44.54
C MET A 109 59.30 -21.91 -45.33
N ASP A 110 60.36 -22.73 -45.39
CA ASP A 110 61.63 -22.43 -46.08
C ASP A 110 61.89 -23.38 -47.26
N LYS A 111 60.87 -23.66 -48.08
CA LYS A 111 61.10 -24.29 -49.40
C LYS A 111 59.93 -24.14 -50.36
N ARG A 112 59.71 -22.96 -50.93
CA ARG A 112 59.21 -22.78 -52.32
C ARG A 112 59.60 -21.43 -52.86
#